data_AF-A0A0Q7J7R8-F1
#
_entry.id   AF-A0A0Q7J7R8-F1
#
_cell.length_a   1.000
_cell.length_b   1.000
_cell.length_c   1.000
_cell.angle_alpha   90.00
_cell.angle_beta   90.00
_cell.angle_gamma   90.00
#
_symmetry.space_group_name_H-M   'P 1'
#
loop_
_entity.id
_entity.type
_entity.pdbx_description
1 polymer ?
#
loop_
_entity_poly.entity_id
_entity_poly.type
_entity_poly.pdbx_seq_one_letter_code
_entity_poly.pdbx_strand_id
1 'polypeptide(L)' 'MENLEKDLFTALRERRSIYGISKESPISDQTIQEIIEETVKHTPSAFNNQTTRVVLLLGEQHDKFSTGWL' A
#
# COMPACT_ATOMS: atom_id res chain seq x y z
N MET A 1 -19.19 -11.81 16.18
CA MET A 1 -17.88 -11.25 15.81
C MET A 1 -17.53 -11.93 14.50
N GLU A 2 -17.76 -11.25 13.38
CA GLU A 2 -17.65 -11.82 12.05
C GLU A 2 -16.18 -11.84 11.63
N ASN A 3 -15.66 -13.02 11.26
CA ASN A 3 -14.33 -13.13 10.68
C ASN A 3 -14.36 -12.40 9.33
N LEU A 4 -13.68 -11.26 9.27
CA LEU A 4 -13.68 -10.35 8.13
C LEU A 4 -12.72 -10.82 7.02
N GLU A 5 -12.66 -12.12 6.75
CA GLU A 5 -11.92 -12.62 5.60
C GLU A 5 -12.79 -12.47 4.36
N LYS A 6 -12.49 -11.44 3.56
CA LYS A 6 -13.07 -11.31 2.22
C LYS A 6 -12.42 -12.32 1.30
N ASP A 7 -13.23 -13.04 0.53
CA ASP A 7 -12.70 -13.88 -0.53
C ASP A 7 -11.96 -13.05 -1.58
N LEU A 8 -10.97 -13.67 -2.24
CA LEU A 8 -10.10 -13.00 -3.20
C LEU A 8 -10.88 -12.29 -4.31
N PHE A 9 -11.92 -12.92 -4.87
CA PHE A 9 -12.66 -12.34 -5.99
C PHE A 9 -13.50 -11.14 -5.56
N THR A 10 -14.05 -11.16 -4.36
CA THR A 10 -14.77 -10.01 -3.79
C THR A 10 -13.82 -8.84 -3.51
N ALA A 11 -12.66 -9.09 -2.90
CA ALA A 11 -11.66 -8.06 -2.68
C ALA A 11 -11.19 -7.39 -3.99
N LEU A 12 -10.97 -8.19 -5.05
CA LEU A 12 -10.57 -7.67 -6.37
C LEU A 12 -11.66 -6.82 -7.03
N ARG A 13 -12.93 -7.23 -6.92
CA ARG A 13 -14.08 -6.48 -7.49
C ARG A 13 -14.31 -5.15 -6.78
N GLU A 14 -14.15 -5.12 -5.47
CA GLU A 14 -14.44 -3.93 -4.66
C GLU A 14 -13.33 -2.88 -4.69
N ARG A 15 -12.10 -3.24 -5.09
CA ARG A 15 -10.98 -2.29 -5.15
C ARG A 15 -11.25 -1.18 -6.18
N ARG A 16 -11.32 0.06 -5.69
CA ARG A 16 -11.47 1.28 -6.51
C ARG A 16 -10.29 2.22 -6.31
N SER A 17 -10.10 3.15 -7.24
CA SER A 17 -9.19 4.29 -7.06
C SER A 17 -9.88 5.31 -6.16
N ILE A 18 -9.23 5.72 -5.06
CA ILE A 18 -9.76 6.67 -4.07
C ILE A 18 -8.88 7.93 -4.10
N TYR A 19 -9.47 9.08 -4.42
CA TYR A 19 -8.75 10.35 -4.55
C TYR A 19 -8.89 11.26 -3.32
N GLY A 20 -9.99 11.14 -2.57
CA GLY A 20 -10.22 11.88 -1.32
C GLY A 20 -9.63 11.14 -0.14
N ILE A 21 -8.33 11.31 0.10
CA ILE A 21 -7.63 10.71 1.25
C ILE A 21 -7.40 11.76 2.35
N SER A 22 -7.47 11.32 3.61
CA SER A 22 -7.05 12.11 4.77
C SER A 22 -5.53 12.05 4.93
N LYS A 23 -4.95 13.00 5.66
CA LYS A 23 -3.55 12.92 6.12
C LYS A 23 -3.32 11.81 7.14
N GLU A 24 -4.40 11.36 7.78
CA GLU A 24 -4.35 10.31 8.80
C GLU A 24 -4.65 8.95 8.17
N SER A 25 -3.77 7.98 8.43
CA SER A 25 -3.97 6.59 8.02
C SER A 25 -4.85 5.85 9.04
N PRO A 26 -5.78 4.99 8.59
CA PRO A 26 -6.57 4.14 9.48
C PRO A 26 -5.77 2.98 10.10
N ILE A 27 -4.55 2.75 9.62
CA ILE A 27 -3.64 1.70 10.09
C ILE A 27 -2.26 2.27 10.41
N SER A 28 -1.49 1.57 11.24
CA SER A 28 -0.15 2.02 11.63
C SER A 28 0.85 1.99 10.47
N ASP A 29 1.86 2.84 10.54
CA ASP A 29 2.98 2.86 9.60
C ASP A 29 3.67 1.49 9.47
N GLN A 30 3.81 0.78 10.58
CA GLN A 30 4.36 -0.58 10.63
C GLN A 30 3.51 -1.55 9.81
N THR A 31 2.18 -1.48 9.95
CA THR A 31 1.25 -2.31 9.17
C THR A 31 1.33 -2.00 7.68
N ILE A 32 1.47 -0.72 7.31
CA ILE A 32 1.67 -0.32 5.90
C ILE A 32 2.96 -0.94 5.36
N GLN A 33 4.05 -0.85 6.11
CA GLN A 33 5.34 -1.42 5.73
C GLN A 33 5.24 -2.94 5.54
N GLU A 34 4.64 -3.66 6.48
CA GLU A 34 4.45 -5.12 6.40
C GLU A 34 3.66 -5.55 5.16
N ILE A 35 2.56 -4.84 4.86
CA ILE A 35 1.76 -5.10 3.65
C ILE A 35 2.62 -4.95 2.38
N ILE A 36 3.43 -3.90 2.32
CA ILE A 36 4.31 -3.63 1.17
C ILE A 36 5.39 -4.71 1.05
N GLU A 37 6.04 -5.06 2.15
CA GLU A 37 7.11 -6.07 2.18
C GLU A 37 6.61 -7.43 1.71
N GLU A 38 5.51 -7.92 2.28
CA GLU A 38 4.90 -9.19 1.90
C GLU A 38 4.45 -9.19 0.43
N THR A 39 3.85 -8.09 -0.02
CA THR A 39 3.41 -7.97 -1.42
C THR A 39 4.59 -8.01 -2.39
N VAL A 40 5.64 -7.23 -2.15
CA VAL A 40 6.81 -7.16 -3.05
C VAL A 40 7.57 -8.48 -3.07
N LYS A 41 7.73 -9.13 -1.90
CA LYS A 41 8.46 -10.38 -1.75
C LYS A 41 7.77 -11.55 -2.46
N HIS A 42 6.44 -11.58 -2.43
CA HIS A 42 5.66 -12.72 -2.93
C HIS A 42 5.05 -12.51 -4.32
N THR A 43 5.11 -11.29 -4.87
CA THR A 43 4.70 -11.05 -6.25
C THR A 43 5.74 -11.63 -7.22
N PRO A 44 5.34 -12.53 -8.15
CA PRO A 44 6.27 -13.09 -9.12
C PRO A 44 6.83 -11.98 -10.04
N SER A 45 8.11 -12.10 -10.39
CA SER A 45 8.77 -11.23 -11.35
C SER A 45 9.27 -12.04 -12.56
N ALA A 46 9.33 -11.40 -13.73
CA ALA A 46 9.84 -12.05 -14.94
C ALA A 46 11.26 -12.57 -14.69
N PHE A 47 11.50 -13.84 -15.02
CA PHE A 47 12.77 -14.52 -14.77
C PHE A 47 13.24 -14.49 -13.30
N ASN A 48 12.33 -14.28 -12.34
CA ASN A 48 12.64 -14.10 -10.93
C ASN A 48 13.74 -13.04 -10.70
N ASN A 49 13.78 -12.00 -11.53
CA ASN A 49 14.86 -11.01 -11.50
C ASN A 49 14.76 -10.04 -10.32
N GLN A 50 13.59 -9.95 -9.67
CA GLN A 50 13.33 -9.17 -8.45
C GLN A 50 13.89 -7.73 -8.51
N THR A 51 13.72 -7.07 -9.65
CA THR A 51 14.25 -5.71 -9.88
C THR A 51 13.42 -4.61 -9.22
N THR A 52 12.21 -4.92 -8.75
CA THR A 52 11.31 -3.97 -8.09
C THR A 52 11.98 -3.38 -6.84
N ARG A 53 11.92 -2.05 -6.70
CA ARG A 53 12.35 -1.32 -5.51
C ARG A 53 11.24 -0.36 -5.10
N VAL A 54 10.99 -0.23 -3.81
CA VAL A 54 9.93 0.62 -3.26
C VAL A 54 10.55 1.60 -2.27
N VAL A 55 10.12 2.85 -2.34
CA VAL A 55 10.41 3.89 -1.34
C VAL A 55 9.07 4.30 -0.73
N LEU A 56 8.93 4.07 0.58
CA LEU A 56 7.74 4.44 1.34
C LEU A 56 7.99 5.79 2.02
N LEU A 57 7.14 6.78 1.72
CA LEU A 57 7.17 8.09 2.36
C LEU A 57 6.03 8.16 3.38
N LEU A 58 6.37 8.49 4.63
CA LEU A 58 5.44 8.59 5.76
C LEU A 58 5.59 9.97 6.43
N GLY A 59 4.55 10.38 7.16
CA GLY A 59 4.53 11.64 7.91
C GLY A 59 5.00 12.85 7.10
N GLU A 60 5.98 13.59 7.63
CA GLU A 60 6.51 14.80 7.02
C GLU A 60 7.12 14.59 5.62
N GLN A 61 7.64 13.40 5.34
CA GLN A 61 8.21 13.11 4.00
C GLN A 61 7.11 13.01 2.94
N HIS A 62 5.94 12.46 3.31
CA HIS A 62 4.76 12.41 2.45
C HIS A 62 4.20 13.83 2.22
N ASP A 63 4.12 14.63 3.29
CA ASP A 63 3.68 16.02 3.23
C ASP A 63 4.60 16.85 2.33
N LYS A 64 5.92 16.75 2.51
CA LYS A 64 6.91 17.47 1.70
C LYS A 64 6.83 17.11 0.22
N PHE A 65 6.67 15.82 -0.11
CA PHE A 65 6.51 15.39 -1.51
C PHE A 65 5.24 15.96 -2.15
N SER A 66 4.14 16.00 -1.39
CA SER A 66 2.84 16.49 -1.87
C SER A 66 2.78 18.02 -2.00
N THR A 67 3.49 18.74 -1.12
CA THR A 67 3.54 20.21 -1.11
C THR A 67 4.63 20.80 -1.99
N GLY A 68 5.67 20.04 -2.32
CA GLY A 68 6.82 20.50 -3.13
C GLY A 68 6.52 20.85 -4.59
N TRP A 69 5.25 20.85 -5.00
CA TRP A 69 4.79 21.26 -6.32
C TRP A 69 3.93 22.55 -6.28
N LEU A 70 3.88 23.22 -5.13
CA LEU A 70 3.36 24.59 -4.93
C LEU A 70 4.50 25.52 -4.51
#